data_AF-A0A0C9VV07-F1
#
_entry.id   AF-A0A0C9VV07-F1
#
_cell.length_a   1.000
_cell.length_b   1.000
_cell.length_c   1.000
_cell.angle_alpha   90.00
_cell.angle_beta   90.00
_cell.angle_gamma   90.00
#
_symmetry.space_group_name_H-M   'P 1'
#
loop_
_entity.id
_entity.type
_entity.pdbx_description
1 polymer ?
#
loop_
_entity_poly.entity_id
_entity_poly.type
_entity_poly.pdbx_seq_one_letter_code
_entity_poly.pdbx_strand_id
1 'polypeptide(L)'
;VIGVFHCMACTRGQLSWQEIPILWVHWFGLADPGIHNTVNTCSLDCISLLTAHDGTEVFGFVDPAHVIRACQLIPAFARGQTQDLLPADSVGRGLQGEDLNYNHHYVNSSVLLCQML
;
A
#
# COMPACT_ATOMS: atom_id res chain seq x y z
N VAL A 1 1.15 -4.92 1.70
CA VAL A 1 0.68 -5.28 3.05
C VAL A 1 1.90 -5.43 3.94
N ILE A 2 1.90 -4.81 5.13
CA ILE A 2 3.00 -4.87 6.10
C ILE A 2 2.83 -6.09 7.01
N GLY A 3 1.59 -6.39 7.41
CA GLY A 3 1.28 -7.55 8.25
C GLY A 3 -0.19 -7.94 8.18
N VAL A 4 -0.46 -9.20 8.54
CA VAL A 4 -1.81 -9.74 8.71
C VAL A 4 -1.92 -10.25 10.15
N PHE A 5 -2.88 -9.74 10.89
CA PHE A 5 -3.13 -10.11 12.27
C PHE A 5 -4.49 -10.80 12.36
N HIS A 6 -4.58 -11.86 13.13
CA HIS A 6 -5.82 -12.56 13.39
C HIS A 6 -6.25 -12.24 14.82
N CYS A 7 -7.44 -11.67 14.99
CA CYS A 7 -7.97 -11.38 16.31
C CYS A 7 -9.34 -12.04 16.50
N MET A 8 -9.61 -12.49 17.72
CA MET A 8 -10.96 -12.86 18.12
C MET A 8 -11.71 -11.57 18.43
N ALA A 9 -12.77 -11.29 17.68
CA ALA A 9 -13.59 -10.10 17.85
C ALA A 9 -15.08 -10.44 17.78
N CYS A 10 -15.90 -9.62 18.43
CA CYS A 10 -17.35 -9.68 18.37
C CYS A 10 -17.84 -8.35 17.80
N THR A 11 -18.52 -8.38 16.64
CA THR A 11 -19.05 -7.15 16.04
C THR A 11 -20.33 -6.72 16.76
N ARG A 12 -20.63 -5.41 16.72
CA ARG A 12 -21.82 -4.87 17.39
C ARG A 12 -23.09 -5.50 16.79
N GLY A 13 -23.78 -6.32 17.57
CA GLY A 13 -24.99 -7.04 17.13
C GLY A 13 -24.81 -8.54 16.93
N GLN A 14 -23.57 -9.05 16.98
CA GLN A 14 -23.31 -10.49 17.11
C GLN A 14 -23.14 -10.89 18.58
N LEU A 15 -23.48 -12.14 18.89
CA LEU A 15 -23.33 -12.73 20.23
C LEU A 15 -22.13 -13.69 20.32
N SER A 16 -21.53 -14.05 19.19
CA SER A 16 -20.44 -15.02 19.09
C SER A 16 -19.13 -14.34 18.71
N TRP A 17 -18.05 -14.74 19.39
CA TRP A 17 -16.69 -14.41 18.99
C TRP A 17 -16.34 -15.11 17.68
N GLN A 18 -15.73 -14.37 16.77
CA GLN A 18 -15.22 -14.91 15.51
C GLN A 18 -13.79 -14.42 15.27
N GLU A 19 -13.03 -15.22 14.54
CA GLU A 19 -11.71 -14.82 14.09
C GLU A 19 -11.86 -13.82 12.93
N ILE A 20 -11.26 -12.63 13.07
CA ILE A 20 -11.28 -11.57 12.07
C ILE A 20 -9.84 -11.25 11.65
N PRO A 21 -9.52 -11.31 10.35
CA PRO A 21 -8.24 -10.85 9.84
C PRO A 21 -8.21 -9.32 9.79
N ILE A 22 -7.17 -8.72 10.36
CA ILE A 22 -6.85 -7.30 10.31
C ILE A 22 -5.59 -7.12 9.49
N LEU A 23 -5.68 -6.32 8.42
CA LEU A 23 -4.55 -6.00 7.56
C LEU A 23 -3.89 -4.71 8.03
N TRP A 24 -2.58 -4.77 8.24
CA TRP A 24 -1.75 -3.57 8.37
C TRP A 24 -1.12 -3.26 7.01
N VAL A 25 -1.43 -2.10 6.45
CA VAL A 25 -1.06 -1.74 5.09
C VAL A 25 -0.38 -0.38 5.03
N HIS A 26 0.47 -0.18 4.01
CA HIS A 26 0.87 1.15 3.56
C HIS A 26 -0.13 1.63 2.52
N TRP A 27 -0.54 2.89 2.65
CA TRP A 27 -1.42 3.55 1.69
C TRP A 27 -0.58 4.26 0.65
N PHE A 28 -0.94 4.08 -0.61
CA PHE A 28 -0.27 4.72 -1.73
C PHE A 28 -1.30 5.51 -2.55
N GLY A 29 -0.86 6.67 -3.02
CA GLY A 29 -1.61 7.52 -3.94
C GLY A 29 -0.89 7.58 -5.28
N LEU A 30 -1.59 8.03 -6.31
CA LEU A 30 -0.94 8.36 -7.59
C LEU A 30 0.03 9.51 -7.36
N ALA A 31 1.26 9.37 -7.89
CA ALA A 31 2.30 10.38 -7.75
C ALA A 31 1.92 11.72 -8.42
N ASP A 32 1.12 11.66 -9.49
CA ASP A 32 0.66 12.82 -10.25
C ASP A 32 -0.88 12.76 -10.41
N PRO A 33 -1.66 13.41 -9.52
CA PRO A 33 -3.13 13.43 -9.60
C PRO A 33 -3.65 14.19 -10.84
N GLY A 34 -2.79 14.88 -11.59
CA GLY A 34 -3.14 15.55 -12.85
C GLY A 34 -3.10 14.65 -14.10
N ILE A 35 -2.54 13.43 -13.99
CA ILE A 35 -2.39 12.49 -15.13
C ILE A 35 -3.49 11.43 -15.02
N HIS A 36 -4.75 11.85 -15.15
CA HIS A 36 -5.91 10.95 -15.00
C HIS A 36 -6.47 10.42 -16.33
N ASN A 37 -5.85 10.75 -17.46
CA ASN A 37 -6.58 10.74 -18.74
C ASN A 37 -5.75 10.35 -19.97
N THR A 38 -4.53 9.83 -19.79
CA THR A 38 -3.84 9.13 -20.88
C THR A 38 -3.38 7.78 -20.39
N VAL A 39 -4.05 6.72 -20.88
CA VAL A 39 -3.55 5.35 -20.77
C VAL A 39 -2.23 5.31 -21.54
N ASN A 40 -1.13 5.58 -20.86
CA ASN A 40 0.20 5.47 -21.44
C ASN A 40 0.61 4.00 -21.32
N THR A 41 0.24 3.20 -22.31
CA THR A 41 0.54 1.76 -22.39
C THR A 41 2.05 1.44 -22.36
N CYS A 42 2.92 2.45 -22.46
CA CYS A 42 4.37 2.31 -22.40
C CYS A 42 4.99 2.65 -21.04
N SER A 43 4.21 3.07 -20.02
CA SER A 43 4.74 3.44 -18.71
C SER A 43 4.00 2.73 -17.59
N LEU A 44 4.75 2.24 -16.59
CA LEU A 44 4.17 1.72 -15.35
C LEU A 44 3.52 2.85 -14.55
N ASP A 45 2.43 2.54 -13.86
CA ASP A 45 1.81 3.47 -12.92
C ASP A 45 2.80 3.85 -11.82
N CYS A 46 2.92 5.15 -11.56
CA CYS A 46 3.83 5.68 -10.56
C CYS A 46 3.03 6.14 -9.33
N ILE A 47 3.40 5.62 -8.17
CA ILE A 47 2.73 5.87 -6.90
C ILE A 47 3.69 6.43 -5.86
N SER A 48 3.17 7.17 -4.90
CA SER A 48 3.90 7.65 -3.71
C SER A 48 3.18 7.24 -2.45
N LEU A 49 3.92 7.14 -1.34
CA LEU A 49 3.34 6.85 -0.04
C LEU A 49 2.47 8.02 0.40
N LEU A 50 1.26 7.72 0.89
CA LEU A 50 0.40 8.70 1.54
C LEU A 50 0.74 8.77 3.03
N THR A 51 0.95 10.00 3.50
CA THR A 51 1.19 10.35 4.90
C THR A 51 -0.10 10.83 5.56
N ALA A 52 -0.12 10.85 6.90
CA ALA A 52 -1.24 11.37 7.66
C ALA A 52 -1.54 12.86 7.37
N HIS A 53 -0.59 13.59 6.77
CA HIS A 53 -0.73 14.99 6.40
C HIS A 53 -1.40 15.19 5.03
N ASP A 54 -1.50 14.14 4.21
CA ASP A 54 -2.08 14.21 2.87
C ASP A 54 -3.63 14.23 2.88
N GLY A 55 -4.23 14.58 4.02
CA GLY A 55 -5.62 14.99 4.18
C GLY A 55 -6.61 14.12 3.41
N THR A 56 -6.75 12.86 3.80
CA THR A 56 -7.55 11.93 2.99
C THR A 56 -8.49 11.05 3.81
N GLU A 57 -9.76 11.09 3.39
CA GLU A 57 -10.83 10.15 3.75
C GLU A 57 -10.63 8.75 3.10
N VAL A 58 -9.44 8.42 2.59
CA VAL A 58 -9.18 7.16 1.87
C VAL A 58 -8.96 5.95 2.78
N PHE A 59 -8.97 6.12 4.10
CA PHE A 59 -8.88 5.03 5.07
C PHE A 59 -10.23 4.33 5.27
N GLY A 60 -10.86 3.88 4.18
CA GLY A 60 -12.06 3.07 4.22
C GLY A 60 -11.76 1.60 4.56
N PHE A 61 -12.77 0.86 4.99
CA PHE A 61 -12.68 -0.59 5.09
C PHE A 61 -12.65 -1.20 3.68
N VAL A 62 -11.63 -2.00 3.38
CA VAL A 62 -11.55 -2.78 2.14
C VAL A 62 -11.98 -4.21 2.43
N ASP A 63 -12.82 -4.78 1.55
CA ASP A 63 -13.11 -6.22 1.59
C ASP A 63 -11.79 -6.98 1.31
N PRO A 64 -11.34 -7.87 2.20
CA PRO A 64 -10.15 -8.69 1.96
C PRO A 64 -10.17 -9.45 0.63
N ALA A 65 -11.35 -9.78 0.09
CA ALA A 65 -11.50 -10.42 -1.22
C ALA A 65 -11.05 -9.51 -2.38
N HIS A 66 -11.08 -8.19 -2.19
CA HIS A 66 -10.65 -7.20 -3.18
C HIS A 66 -9.19 -6.76 -3.01
N VAL A 67 -8.47 -7.28 -2.01
CA VAL A 67 -7.06 -6.95 -1.81
C VAL A 67 -6.21 -7.75 -2.79
N ILE A 68 -5.40 -7.03 -3.59
CA ILE A 68 -4.40 -7.65 -4.47
C ILE A 68 -3.38 -8.38 -3.57
N ARG A 69 -3.23 -9.69 -3.79
CA ARG A 69 -2.40 -10.56 -2.94
C ARG A 69 -0.91 -10.29 -3.07
N ALA A 70 -0.46 -9.80 -4.23
CA ALA A 70 0.92 -9.38 -4.46
C ALA A 70 1.00 -8.37 -5.62
N CYS A 71 1.84 -7.35 -5.46
CA CYS A 71 2.33 -6.53 -6.56
C CYS A 71 3.82 -6.26 -6.34
N GLN A 72 4.59 -6.12 -7.41
CA GLN A 72 5.99 -5.74 -7.30
C GLN A 72 6.09 -4.22 -7.37
N LEU A 73 6.54 -3.62 -6.27
CA LEU A 73 6.89 -2.21 -6.23
C LEU A 73 8.35 -2.05 -6.64
N ILE A 74 8.59 -1.27 -7.70
CA ILE A 74 9.93 -0.98 -8.21
C ILE A 74 10.28 0.45 -7.82
N PRO A 75 11.34 0.70 -7.03
CA PRO A 75 11.78 2.04 -6.71
C PRO A 75 11.99 2.91 -7.95
N ALA A 76 11.45 4.13 -7.95
CA ALA A 76 11.76 5.11 -8.98
C ALA A 76 13.09 5.79 -8.65
N PHE A 77 14.21 5.11 -8.92
CA PHE A 77 15.56 5.56 -8.54
C PHE A 77 15.88 7.01 -8.95
N ALA A 78 15.39 7.44 -10.12
CA ALA A 78 15.60 8.80 -10.64
C ALA A 78 14.84 9.89 -9.88
N ARG A 79 13.83 9.54 -9.06
CA ARG A 79 13.01 10.50 -8.31
C ARG A 79 13.50 10.71 -6.87
N GLY A 80 14.66 10.18 -6.51
CA GLY A 80 15.32 10.40 -5.22
C GLY A 80 14.68 9.65 -4.05
N GLN A 81 15.23 9.91 -2.86
CA GLN A 81 14.80 9.33 -1.60
C GLN A 81 14.57 10.42 -0.54
N THR A 82 13.78 10.12 0.48
CA THR A 82 13.48 11.01 1.61
C THR A 82 13.32 10.24 2.92
N GLN A 83 13.53 10.93 4.03
CA GLN A 83 13.21 10.44 5.37
C GLN A 83 11.81 10.90 5.82
N ASP A 84 11.18 11.82 5.11
CA ASP A 84 9.99 12.53 5.60
C ASP A 84 8.70 11.74 5.40
N LEU A 85 8.70 10.73 4.52
CA LEU A 85 7.51 9.93 4.20
C LEU A 85 7.10 8.97 5.32
N LEU A 86 8.06 8.51 6.13
CA LEU A 86 7.81 7.62 7.26
C LEU A 86 8.54 8.14 8.49
N PRO A 87 7.89 8.21 9.67
CA PRO A 87 8.58 8.47 10.93
C PRO A 87 9.77 7.53 11.14
N ALA A 88 10.81 8.00 11.83
CA ALA A 88 12.07 7.25 12.05
C ALA A 88 11.85 5.90 12.76
N ASP A 89 10.82 5.82 13.61
CA ASP A 89 10.41 4.64 14.37
C ASP A 89 9.34 3.78 13.65
N SER A 90 8.99 4.12 12.40
CA SER A 90 8.02 3.36 11.63
C SER A 90 8.54 1.95 11.33
N VAL A 91 7.72 0.93 11.63
CA VAL A 91 7.98 -0.47 11.24
C VAL A 91 8.07 -0.67 9.73
N GLY A 92 7.59 0.31 8.95
CA GLY A 92 7.68 0.31 7.49
C GLY A 92 9.09 0.60 6.97
N ARG A 93 10.00 1.07 7.85
CA ARG A 93 11.41 1.26 7.53
C ARG A 93 12.14 -0.07 7.58
N GLY A 94 13.05 -0.28 6.62
CA GLY A 94 13.91 -1.47 6.59
C GLY A 94 14.80 -1.55 7.82
N LEU A 95 15.04 -2.77 8.33
CA LEU A 95 15.85 -3.03 9.53
C LEU A 95 17.35 -2.70 9.36
N GLN A 96 17.80 -2.31 8.18
CA GLN A 96 19.21 -2.24 7.78
C GLN A 96 19.55 -0.83 7.26
N GLY A 97 19.79 0.11 8.18
CA GLY A 97 20.74 1.23 8.03
C GLY A 97 20.54 2.30 6.94
N GLU A 98 19.64 2.10 5.98
CA GLU A 98 19.28 3.11 4.99
C GLU A 98 17.97 3.76 5.44
N ASP A 99 18.09 4.85 6.20
CA ASP A 99 16.96 5.64 6.71
C ASP A 99 16.16 6.36 5.60
N LEU A 100 16.42 6.05 4.34
CA LEU A 100 15.93 6.75 3.17
C LEU A 100 14.93 5.87 2.40
N ASN A 101 13.69 6.35 2.30
CA ASN A 101 12.64 5.72 1.50
C ASN A 101 12.60 6.37 0.12
N TYR A 102 12.41 5.60 -0.94
CA TYR A 102 12.20 6.18 -2.26
C TYR A 102 10.91 7.00 -2.32
N ASN A 103 10.98 8.17 -2.94
CA ASN A 103 9.85 9.10 -3.04
C ASN A 103 8.67 8.50 -3.80
N HIS A 104 8.98 7.68 -4.81
CA HIS A 104 7.99 7.05 -5.67
C HIS A 104 8.37 5.62 -6.04
N HIS A 105 7.36 4.85 -6.38
CA HIS A 105 7.47 3.47 -6.82
C HIS A 105 6.67 3.29 -8.11
N TYR A 106 7.19 2.50 -9.04
CA TYR A 106 6.42 1.99 -10.16
C TYR A 106 5.72 0.70 -9.74
N VAL A 107 4.45 0.57 -10.09
CA VAL A 107 3.66 -0.64 -9.82
C VAL A 107 3.79 -1.58 -11.00
N ASN A 108 4.40 -2.74 -10.78
CA ASN A 108 4.32 -3.85 -11.72
C ASN A 108 3.24 -4.83 -11.22
N SER A 109 2.11 -4.82 -11.90
CA SER A 109 0.96 -5.72 -11.65
C SER A 109 1.12 -7.12 -12.24
N SER A 110 2.24 -7.40 -12.91
CA SER A 110 2.46 -8.69 -13.59
C SER A 110 2.68 -9.89 -12.64
N VAL A 111 2.66 -9.69 -11.32
CA VAL A 111 2.85 -10.76 -10.33
C VAL A 111 1.51 -11.21 -9.74
N LEU A 112 0.68 -11.81 -10.60
CA LEU A 112 -0.24 -12.92 -10.35
C LEU A 112 -1.07 -13.15 -11.62
N LEU A 113 -0.43 -13.61 -12.69
CA LEU A 113 -1.16 -14.34 -13.73
C LEU A 113 -1.31 -15.79 -13.26
N CYS A 114 -2.25 -16.03 -12.34
CA CYS A 114 -2.93 -17.31 -12.28
C CYS A 114 -4.30 -17.06 -12.91
N GLN A 115 -4.43 -17.41 -14.19
CA GLN A 115 -5.72 -17.56 -14.83
C GLN A 115 -6.53 -18.53 -13.97
N MET A 116 -7.61 -18.05 -13.35
CA MET A 116 -8.73 -18.94 -13.07
C MET A 116 -9.53 -19.02 -14.36
N LEU A 117 -9.69 -20.27 -14.82
CA LEU A 117 -10.56 -20.68 -15.93
C LEU A 117 -11.96 -20.07 -15.83
#